data_AF-A0A6I8LIP3-F1
#
_entry.id   AF-A0A6I8LIP3-F1
#
_cell.length_a   1.000
_cell.length_b   1.000
_cell.length_c   1.000
_cell.angle_alpha   90.00
_cell.angle_beta   90.00
_cell.angle_gamma   90.00
#
_symmetry.space_group_name_H-M   'P 1'
#
loop_
_entity.id
_entity.type
_entity.pdbx_description
1 polymer ?
#
loop_
_entity_poly.entity_id
_entity_poly.type
_entity_poly.pdbx_seq_one_letter_code
_entity_poly.pdbx_strand_id
1 'polypeptide(L)'
;MLLTITTTRNPATDLGFLLHKHPEKAQSVALSAGTAHVFYPEATPNRCTVALFVEIDPIALVRGGGTSLTQYVNDRPYAGGSYLAVALRAAFTTALAGRCATRPELVDEPFGLEIRVPSLSARGGAEVVRKLFEPLGWRVATAPIPLDPRFPEWGESRYVDLTLTGTHRVAEALRHLYVLLPALDGDKHYWVGQDEADKLLRAGDGWLAAHPERTLITNRYLERRRPVVTYALSRLAESDDVPADAEAVVTELPDKPESLASQRHGSVLAALRAAGARRVLDLGCGSGALLRVLGKDRSFTEIVGVDVSAHALDIAEKRLKDSSRVTLRQSALTYADPALAGYDAAVLMEVVEHVDEERLPALEHAVFGVAAPRTVLVTTPNAEYNRLFEFLPMGHFRHADHRFEWTRAEFRAWADGVATRRGYDVRYLPIGPEDQAAGPPTQLAVFTTQKEVAA
;
A
#
# COMPACT_ATOMS: atom_id res chain seq x y z
N MET A 1 4.84 -16.82 13.54
CA MET A 1 5.42 -15.84 14.51
C MET A 1 4.78 -15.99 15.88
N LEU A 2 5.44 -15.55 16.97
CA LEU A 2 4.92 -15.61 18.33
C LEU A 2 5.19 -14.30 19.09
N LEU A 3 4.20 -13.84 19.85
CA LEU A 3 4.34 -12.82 20.88
C LEU A 3 3.66 -13.29 22.16
N THR A 4 4.30 -13.14 23.31
CA THR A 4 3.68 -13.40 24.60
C THR A 4 3.66 -12.16 25.47
N ILE A 5 2.62 -12.00 26.29
CA ILE A 5 2.50 -10.95 27.29
C ILE A 5 2.16 -11.61 28.63
N THR A 6 3.00 -11.38 29.62
CA THR A 6 2.91 -11.97 30.95
C THR A 6 2.76 -10.88 32.01
N THR A 7 1.97 -11.16 33.04
CA THR A 7 1.95 -10.38 34.28
C THR A 7 1.92 -11.30 35.49
N THR A 8 2.48 -10.83 36.60
CA THR A 8 2.42 -11.45 37.93
C THR A 8 1.68 -10.58 38.95
N ARG A 9 0.90 -9.60 38.46
CA ARG A 9 -0.09 -8.87 39.25
C ARG A 9 -1.01 -9.84 39.99
N ASN A 10 -1.63 -9.42 41.09
CA ASN A 10 -2.66 -10.21 41.76
C ASN A 10 -4.02 -9.47 41.70
N PRO A 11 -5.07 -10.05 41.09
CA PRO A 11 -5.06 -11.31 40.33
C PRO A 11 -4.47 -11.11 38.92
N ALA A 12 -3.60 -12.01 38.48
CA ALA A 12 -2.93 -11.90 37.17
C ALA A 12 -3.90 -12.14 36.02
N THR A 13 -4.95 -12.93 36.27
CA THR A 13 -6.02 -13.22 35.31
C THR A 13 -6.79 -11.98 34.86
N ASP A 14 -6.66 -10.85 35.56
CA ASP A 14 -7.23 -9.58 35.14
C ASP A 14 -6.74 -9.11 33.77
N LEU A 15 -5.56 -9.57 33.35
CA LEU A 15 -5.05 -9.36 31.99
C LEU A 15 -6.06 -9.83 30.92
N GLY A 16 -6.82 -10.90 31.18
CA GLY A 16 -7.83 -11.42 30.26
C GLY A 16 -9.00 -10.48 30.00
N PHE A 17 -9.42 -9.72 31.02
CA PHE A 17 -10.47 -8.71 30.87
C PHE A 17 -9.98 -7.52 30.05
N LEU A 18 -8.76 -7.03 30.31
CA LEU A 18 -8.17 -5.91 29.56
C LEU A 18 -7.95 -6.26 28.09
N LEU A 19 -7.56 -7.50 27.80
CA LEU A 19 -7.36 -7.98 26.43
C LEU A 19 -8.64 -8.42 25.71
N HIS A 20 -9.77 -8.50 26.43
CA HIS A 20 -11.04 -9.04 25.91
C HIS A 20 -10.88 -10.45 25.36
N LYS A 21 -10.12 -11.28 26.07
CA LYS A 21 -9.83 -12.67 25.71
C LYS A 21 -9.90 -13.54 26.96
N HIS A 22 -10.89 -14.42 26.99
CA HIS A 22 -11.12 -15.29 28.14
C HIS A 22 -10.03 -16.38 28.21
N PRO A 23 -9.37 -16.59 29.37
CA PRO A 23 -8.28 -17.55 29.49
C PRO A 23 -8.59 -18.98 29.05
N GLU A 24 -9.80 -19.46 29.36
CA GLU A 24 -10.25 -20.81 29.01
C GLU A 24 -10.71 -20.97 27.54
N LYS A 25 -10.62 -19.91 26.72
CA LYS A 25 -11.09 -19.94 25.33
C LYS A 25 -9.97 -19.54 24.39
N ALA A 26 -9.39 -20.53 23.72
CA ALA A 26 -8.56 -20.27 22.54
C ALA A 26 -9.43 -19.68 21.41
N GLN A 27 -8.93 -18.63 20.77
CA GLN A 27 -9.64 -17.92 19.70
C GLN A 27 -8.75 -17.77 18.48
N SER A 28 -9.38 -17.73 17.31
CA SER A 28 -8.70 -17.48 16.04
C SER A 28 -9.31 -16.27 15.34
N VAL A 29 -8.48 -15.44 14.73
CA VAL A 29 -8.87 -14.24 13.97
C VAL A 29 -8.28 -14.35 12.57
N ALA A 30 -9.12 -14.29 11.56
CA ALA A 30 -8.68 -14.32 10.16
C ALA A 30 -7.94 -13.02 9.80
N LEU A 31 -6.82 -13.16 9.10
CA LEU A 31 -6.01 -12.08 8.54
C LEU A 31 -6.02 -12.20 7.01
N SER A 32 -5.62 -11.13 6.31
CA SER A 32 -5.52 -11.14 4.84
C SER A 32 -4.49 -12.15 4.30
N ALA A 33 -3.48 -12.50 5.11
CA ALA A 33 -2.38 -13.38 4.73
C ALA A 33 -2.25 -14.61 5.64
N GLY A 34 -3.27 -14.94 6.44
CA GLY A 34 -3.20 -16.06 7.38
C GLY A 34 -4.17 -15.97 8.55
N THR A 35 -3.81 -16.56 9.69
CA THR A 35 -4.63 -16.61 10.90
C THR A 35 -3.82 -16.22 12.13
N ALA A 36 -4.43 -15.44 13.02
CA ALA A 36 -3.89 -15.16 14.36
C ALA A 36 -4.64 -15.96 15.41
N HIS A 37 -3.91 -16.68 16.26
CA HIS A 37 -4.43 -17.45 17.37
C HIS A 37 -4.09 -16.76 18.68
N VAL A 38 -5.08 -16.64 19.56
CA VAL A 38 -4.92 -16.12 20.91
C VAL A 38 -5.32 -17.19 21.91
N PHE A 39 -4.41 -17.51 22.82
CA PHE A 39 -4.63 -18.49 23.87
C PHE A 39 -3.77 -18.16 25.09
N TYR A 40 -4.07 -18.79 26.23
CA TYR A 40 -3.36 -18.57 27.49
C TYR A 40 -2.61 -19.84 27.87
N PRO A 41 -1.29 -19.92 27.61
CA PRO A 41 -0.49 -21.04 28.10
C PRO A 41 -0.48 -21.15 29.64
N GLU A 42 -0.69 -20.04 30.34
CA GLU A 42 -0.82 -20.02 31.80
C GLU A 42 -1.81 -18.94 32.24
N ALA A 43 -2.73 -19.28 33.14
CA ALA A 43 -3.71 -18.35 33.70
C ALA A 43 -4.05 -18.73 35.14
N THR A 44 -3.17 -18.36 36.05
CA THR A 44 -3.36 -18.51 37.50
C THR A 44 -3.54 -17.14 38.16
N PRO A 45 -4.02 -17.05 39.42
CA PRO A 45 -4.10 -15.79 40.14
C PRO A 45 -2.75 -15.08 40.30
N ASN A 46 -1.64 -15.81 40.28
CA ASN A 46 -0.29 -15.26 40.54
C ASN A 46 0.51 -15.01 39.26
N ARG A 47 0.14 -15.64 38.14
CA ARG A 47 0.81 -15.48 36.85
C ARG A 47 -0.16 -15.77 35.71
N CYS A 48 -0.23 -14.84 34.77
CA CYS A 48 -1.06 -14.96 33.58
C CYS A 48 -0.22 -14.58 32.36
N THR A 49 -0.16 -15.48 31.39
CA THR A 49 0.52 -15.29 30.11
C THR A 49 -0.48 -15.51 28.99
N VAL A 50 -0.65 -14.49 28.14
CA VAL A 50 -1.32 -14.63 26.85
C VAL A 50 -0.28 -14.87 25.76
N ALA A 51 -0.62 -15.67 24.76
CA ALA A 51 0.13 -15.87 23.55
C ALA A 51 -0.68 -15.41 22.33
N LEU A 52 -0.06 -14.62 21.46
CA LEU A 52 -0.50 -14.30 20.11
C LEU A 52 0.41 -15.06 19.14
N PHE A 53 -0.12 -16.13 18.56
CA PHE A 53 0.57 -16.95 17.57
C PHE A 53 0.01 -16.67 16.18
N VAL A 54 0.87 -16.33 15.23
CA VAL A 54 0.45 -15.94 13.88
C VAL A 54 0.95 -16.98 12.88
N GLU A 55 0.02 -17.59 12.17
CA GLU A 55 0.25 -18.49 11.06
C GLU A 55 0.00 -17.73 9.76
N ILE A 56 1.04 -17.51 8.97
CA ILE A 56 0.93 -16.93 7.63
C ILE A 56 0.90 -18.07 6.63
N ASP A 57 0.01 -17.99 5.65
CA ASP A 57 -0.01 -18.91 4.52
C ASP A 57 1.01 -18.42 3.47
N PRO A 58 2.19 -19.06 3.35
CA PRO A 58 3.21 -18.63 2.41
C PRO A 58 2.77 -18.80 0.96
N ILE A 59 1.84 -19.71 0.67
CA ILE A 59 1.34 -19.97 -0.69
C ILE A 59 0.33 -18.89 -1.07
N ALA A 60 -0.62 -18.56 -0.19
CA ALA A 60 -1.57 -17.48 -0.42
C ALA A 60 -0.86 -16.12 -0.58
N LEU A 61 0.29 -15.94 0.10
CA LEU A 61 1.11 -14.73 -0.02
C LEU A 61 1.74 -14.53 -1.41
N VAL A 62 1.88 -15.60 -2.22
CA VAL A 62 2.61 -15.62 -3.50
C VAL A 62 1.69 -15.73 -4.73
N ARG A 63 0.40 -16.04 -4.56
CA ARG A 63 -0.58 -16.25 -5.66
C ARG A 63 -0.91 -15.00 -6.51
N GLY A 64 -0.08 -13.95 -6.44
CA GLY A 64 -0.14 -12.73 -7.25
C GLY A 64 0.87 -12.63 -8.40
N GLY A 65 1.59 -13.70 -8.76
CA GLY A 65 2.33 -13.81 -10.04
C GLY A 65 3.80 -13.35 -10.02
N GLY A 66 4.67 -14.05 -9.31
CA GLY A 66 6.13 -13.92 -9.46
C GLY A 66 6.83 -15.28 -9.45
N THR A 67 8.02 -15.34 -10.06
CA THR A 67 8.73 -16.59 -10.41
C THR A 67 10.03 -16.82 -9.61
N SER A 68 10.34 -16.02 -8.58
CA SER A 68 11.59 -16.19 -7.82
C SER A 68 11.44 -17.16 -6.64
N LEU A 69 12.47 -17.98 -6.40
CA LEU A 69 12.55 -18.92 -5.27
C LEU A 69 12.34 -18.22 -3.91
N THR A 70 12.81 -16.97 -3.78
CA THR A 70 12.69 -16.12 -2.59
C THR A 70 11.26 -15.68 -2.28
N GLN A 71 10.31 -15.81 -3.21
CA GLN A 71 8.89 -15.60 -2.90
C GLN A 71 8.27 -16.80 -2.19
N TYR A 72 8.67 -18.02 -2.56
CA TYR A 72 8.17 -19.26 -1.95
C TYR A 72 8.88 -19.59 -0.62
N VAL A 73 10.17 -19.26 -0.53
CA VAL A 73 10.98 -19.45 0.68
C VAL A 73 11.46 -18.09 1.16
N ASN A 74 10.74 -17.53 2.13
CA ASN A 74 11.15 -16.33 2.85
C ASN A 74 10.82 -16.45 4.34
N ASP A 75 11.37 -15.51 5.08
CA ASP A 75 11.28 -15.41 6.53
C ASP A 75 9.94 -14.83 7.04
N ARG A 76 9.10 -14.25 6.18
CA ARG A 76 7.91 -13.49 6.57
C ARG A 76 6.91 -14.27 7.43
N PRO A 77 6.69 -15.59 7.24
CA PRO A 77 5.81 -16.36 8.12
C PRO A 77 6.34 -16.52 9.55
N TYR A 78 7.65 -16.34 9.74
CA TYR A 78 8.37 -16.72 10.95
C TYR A 78 8.85 -15.51 11.76
N ALA A 79 9.23 -14.42 11.08
CA ALA A 79 9.78 -13.21 11.67
C ALA A 79 8.71 -12.26 12.23
N GLY A 80 8.80 -11.94 13.51
CA GLY A 80 7.99 -10.92 14.18
C GLY A 80 8.32 -9.53 13.65
N GLY A 81 7.31 -8.85 13.10
CA GLY A 81 7.45 -7.56 12.44
C GLY A 81 6.09 -6.99 12.07
N SER A 82 5.94 -6.49 10.84
CA SER A 82 4.71 -5.84 10.37
C SER A 82 3.47 -6.74 10.45
N TYR A 83 3.56 -8.03 10.10
CA TYR A 83 2.43 -8.96 10.21
C TYR A 83 2.01 -9.23 11.66
N LEU A 84 2.96 -9.24 12.58
CA LEU A 84 2.68 -9.40 14.01
C LEU A 84 1.94 -8.17 14.56
N ALA A 85 2.28 -6.96 14.09
CA ALA A 85 1.55 -5.74 14.43
C ALA A 85 0.11 -5.74 13.88
N VAL A 86 -0.10 -6.24 12.65
CA VAL A 86 -1.44 -6.42 12.07
C VAL A 86 -2.27 -7.41 12.90
N ALA A 87 -1.68 -8.54 13.27
CA ALA A 87 -2.32 -9.55 14.11
C ALA A 87 -2.67 -8.99 15.50
N LEU A 88 -1.76 -8.22 16.10
CA LEU A 88 -1.98 -7.57 17.40
C LEU A 88 -3.17 -6.61 17.34
N ARG A 89 -3.26 -5.80 16.28
CA ARG A 89 -4.42 -4.91 16.06
C ARG A 89 -5.73 -5.69 15.90
N ALA A 90 -5.73 -6.74 15.09
CA ALA A 90 -6.92 -7.56 14.84
C ALA A 90 -7.39 -8.30 16.11
N ALA A 91 -6.47 -8.87 16.88
CA ALA A 91 -6.77 -9.61 18.10
C ALA A 91 -7.21 -8.72 19.26
N PHE A 92 -6.60 -7.53 19.41
CA PHE A 92 -6.71 -6.70 20.61
C PHE A 92 -7.24 -5.28 20.34
N THR A 93 -8.11 -5.11 19.33
CA THR A 93 -8.63 -3.79 18.92
C THR A 93 -9.22 -2.98 20.09
N THR A 94 -10.04 -3.60 20.94
CA THR A 94 -10.68 -2.90 22.07
C THR A 94 -9.68 -2.52 23.16
N ALA A 95 -8.69 -3.37 23.42
CA ALA A 95 -7.63 -3.12 24.39
C ALA A 95 -6.71 -1.97 23.93
N LEU A 96 -6.33 -1.94 22.65
CA LEU A 96 -5.56 -0.84 22.04
C LEU A 96 -6.27 0.52 22.16
N ALA A 97 -7.60 0.51 22.11
CA ALA A 97 -8.41 1.70 22.30
C ALA A 97 -8.53 2.14 23.77
N GLY A 98 -7.94 1.40 24.72
CA GLY A 98 -8.01 1.71 26.15
C GLY A 98 -9.43 1.57 26.70
N ARG A 99 -10.18 0.56 26.28
CA ARG A 99 -11.56 0.34 26.76
C ARG A 99 -11.70 -1.03 27.42
N CYS A 100 -12.34 -1.09 28.58
CA CYS A 100 -12.78 -2.33 29.22
C CYS A 100 -14.09 -2.08 29.98
N ALA A 101 -15.22 -2.58 29.45
CA ALA A 101 -16.52 -2.36 30.08
C ALA A 101 -16.75 -3.25 31.31
N THR A 102 -16.14 -4.43 31.33
CA THR A 102 -16.31 -5.42 32.39
C THR A 102 -15.51 -5.09 33.65
N ARG A 103 -14.35 -4.43 33.50
CA ARG A 103 -13.44 -4.01 34.56
C ARG A 103 -12.84 -2.62 34.25
N PRO A 104 -13.66 -1.55 34.22
CA PRO A 104 -13.22 -0.22 33.80
C PRO A 104 -12.14 0.36 34.72
N GLU A 105 -12.13 0.00 36.00
CA GLU A 105 -11.15 0.44 36.98
C GLU A 105 -9.71 0.00 36.66
N LEU A 106 -9.56 -1.04 35.84
CA LEU A 106 -8.26 -1.59 35.45
C LEU A 106 -7.61 -0.88 34.25
N VAL A 107 -8.37 -0.09 33.50
CA VAL A 107 -7.92 0.48 32.22
C VAL A 107 -6.73 1.43 32.40
N ASP A 108 -6.77 2.23 33.46
CA ASP A 108 -5.75 3.24 33.77
C ASP A 108 -4.68 2.73 34.74
N GLU A 109 -4.83 1.51 35.26
CA GLU A 109 -3.88 0.91 36.20
C GLU A 109 -2.63 0.41 35.46
N PRO A 110 -1.42 0.72 35.95
CA PRO A 110 -0.20 0.19 35.39
C PRO A 110 0.04 -1.27 35.83
N PHE A 111 0.43 -2.11 34.88
CA PHE A 111 0.75 -3.52 35.10
C PHE A 111 2.26 -3.73 34.99
N GLY A 112 2.81 -4.54 35.89
CA GLY A 112 4.12 -5.16 35.65
C GLY A 112 3.98 -6.18 34.51
N LEU A 113 4.57 -5.87 33.37
CA LEU A 113 4.47 -6.63 32.13
C LEU A 113 5.84 -7.17 31.72
N GLU A 114 5.85 -8.43 31.29
CA GLU A 114 6.94 -9.06 30.56
C GLU A 114 6.41 -9.45 29.17
N ILE A 115 7.04 -8.94 28.12
CA ILE A 115 6.65 -9.18 26.73
C ILE A 115 7.80 -9.87 26.02
N ARG A 116 7.56 -10.99 25.34
CA ARG A 116 8.58 -11.70 24.58
C ARG A 116 8.20 -11.87 23.12
N VAL A 117 9.16 -11.56 22.23
CA VAL A 117 9.08 -11.80 20.79
C VAL A 117 10.33 -12.62 20.41
N PRO A 118 10.24 -13.96 20.32
CA PRO A 118 11.41 -14.83 20.21
C PRO A 118 12.21 -14.69 18.90
N SER A 119 11.59 -14.16 17.85
CA SER A 119 12.24 -13.93 16.55
C SER A 119 11.74 -12.61 16.00
N LEU A 120 12.31 -11.50 16.47
CA LEU A 120 11.97 -10.14 16.04
C LEU A 120 12.87 -9.73 14.87
N SER A 121 12.28 -9.25 13.78
CA SER A 121 13.00 -8.56 12.71
C SER A 121 13.53 -7.22 13.24
N ALA A 122 14.84 -7.08 13.34
CA ALA A 122 15.48 -5.88 13.89
C ALA A 122 16.52 -5.34 12.91
N ARG A 123 16.08 -4.56 11.91
CA ARG A 123 17.01 -3.90 10.99
C ARG A 123 17.85 -2.86 11.73
N GLY A 124 19.16 -3.09 11.80
CA GLY A 124 20.08 -2.31 12.64
C GLY A 124 20.38 -2.95 14.00
N GLY A 125 19.90 -4.17 14.24
CA GLY A 125 20.28 -5.02 15.36
C GLY A 125 19.72 -4.59 16.71
N ALA A 126 20.24 -5.25 17.76
CA ALA A 126 19.86 -5.06 19.16
C ALA A 126 19.91 -3.60 19.62
N GLU A 127 20.83 -2.81 19.09
CA GLU A 127 21.01 -1.42 19.51
C GLU A 127 19.82 -0.54 19.10
N VAL A 128 19.26 -0.74 17.91
CA VAL A 128 18.05 -0.01 17.51
C VAL A 128 16.88 -0.41 18.40
N VAL A 129 16.76 -1.69 18.78
CA VAL A 129 15.69 -2.15 19.68
C VAL A 129 15.76 -1.42 21.03
N ARG A 130 16.95 -1.29 21.62
CA ARG A 130 17.15 -0.52 22.86
C ARG A 130 16.74 0.94 22.69
N LYS A 131 17.24 1.61 21.65
CA LYS A 131 16.92 3.01 21.34
C LYS A 131 15.43 3.29 21.17
N LEU A 132 14.65 2.31 20.70
CA LEU A 132 13.21 2.47 20.50
C LEU A 132 12.37 2.14 21.73
N PHE A 133 12.81 1.22 22.60
CA PHE A 133 12.00 0.78 23.74
C PHE A 133 12.46 1.35 25.10
N GLU A 134 13.75 1.55 25.33
CA GLU A 134 14.26 2.06 26.61
C GLU A 134 13.75 3.46 26.96
N PRO A 135 13.66 4.43 26.03
CA PRO A 135 13.09 5.76 26.34
C PRO A 135 11.63 5.74 26.79
N LEU A 136 10.91 4.66 26.47
CA LEU A 136 9.53 4.44 26.87
C LEU A 136 9.40 3.81 28.27
N GLY A 137 10.50 3.55 28.97
CA GLY A 137 10.50 2.96 30.31
C GLY A 137 10.62 1.42 30.33
N TRP A 138 10.87 0.79 29.18
CA TRP A 138 11.13 -0.65 29.14
C TRP A 138 12.57 -0.98 29.50
N ARG A 139 12.75 -2.03 30.30
CA ARG A 139 14.01 -2.76 30.35
C ARG A 139 14.07 -3.71 29.16
N VAL A 140 15.08 -3.56 28.32
CA VAL A 140 15.26 -4.36 27.10
C VAL A 140 16.33 -5.42 27.31
N ALA A 141 15.94 -6.69 27.26
CA ALA A 141 16.86 -7.81 27.12
C ALA A 141 16.75 -8.33 25.68
N THR A 142 17.85 -8.29 24.93
CA THR A 142 17.86 -8.72 23.53
C THR A 142 19.16 -9.40 23.17
N ALA A 143 19.06 -10.50 22.41
CA ALA A 143 20.20 -11.27 21.92
C ALA A 143 20.04 -11.52 20.41
N PRO A 144 21.08 -11.27 19.58
CA PRO A 144 21.10 -11.70 18.19
C PRO A 144 20.88 -13.21 18.07
N ILE A 145 20.19 -13.62 17.01
CA ILE A 145 20.01 -15.02 16.65
C ILE A 145 21.04 -15.36 15.58
N PRO A 146 21.90 -16.38 15.76
CA PRO A 146 22.87 -16.76 14.73
C PRO A 146 22.16 -17.28 13.46
N LEU A 147 22.77 -17.07 12.28
CA LEU A 147 22.18 -17.55 11.02
C LEU A 147 22.02 -19.07 11.00
N ASP A 148 23.07 -19.80 11.40
CA ASP A 148 23.01 -21.23 11.69
C ASP A 148 24.01 -21.54 12.81
N PRO A 149 23.57 -22.08 13.98
CA PRO A 149 24.49 -22.46 15.07
C PRO A 149 25.58 -23.46 14.68
N ARG A 150 25.39 -24.22 13.58
CA ARG A 150 26.38 -25.18 13.06
C ARG A 150 27.43 -24.53 12.17
N PHE A 151 27.20 -23.31 11.71
CA PHE A 151 28.12 -22.54 10.87
C PHE A 151 28.34 -21.13 11.46
N PRO A 152 29.04 -21.01 12.60
CA PRO A 152 29.24 -19.73 13.29
C PRO A 152 29.91 -18.66 12.42
N GLU A 153 30.69 -19.08 11.43
CA GLU A 153 31.36 -18.20 10.46
C GLU A 153 30.39 -17.41 9.56
N TRP A 154 29.13 -17.82 9.45
CA TRP A 154 28.10 -17.05 8.74
C TRP A 154 27.66 -15.81 9.52
N GLY A 155 27.94 -15.78 10.83
CA GLY A 155 27.65 -14.66 11.70
C GLY A 155 26.20 -14.57 12.16
N GLU A 156 25.86 -13.41 12.71
CA GLU A 156 24.54 -13.15 13.30
C GLU A 156 23.51 -12.82 12.22
N SER A 157 22.27 -13.26 12.43
CA SER A 157 21.15 -12.87 11.59
C SER A 157 20.66 -11.46 11.94
N ARG A 158 19.75 -10.92 11.13
CA ARG A 158 19.02 -9.68 11.45
C ARG A 158 17.94 -9.84 12.53
N TYR A 159 17.74 -11.07 13.02
CA TYR A 159 16.73 -11.38 14.01
C TYR A 159 17.31 -11.35 15.41
N VAL A 160 16.46 -10.97 16.36
CA VAL A 160 16.80 -10.99 17.79
C VAL A 160 15.71 -11.69 18.59
N ASP A 161 16.09 -12.38 19.67
CA ASP A 161 15.15 -12.73 20.74
C ASP A 161 15.00 -11.47 21.60
N LEU A 162 13.77 -10.98 21.74
CA LEU A 162 13.45 -9.77 22.51
C LEU A 162 12.61 -10.14 23.72
N THR A 163 13.03 -9.68 24.89
CA THR A 163 12.22 -9.59 26.11
C THR A 163 12.19 -8.15 26.61
N LEU A 164 10.98 -7.63 26.80
CA LEU A 164 10.73 -6.32 27.40
C LEU A 164 10.13 -6.53 28.79
N THR A 165 10.65 -5.82 29.79
CA THR A 165 10.07 -5.82 31.15
C THR A 165 9.84 -4.39 31.60
N GLY A 166 8.64 -4.06 32.06
CA GLY A 166 8.29 -2.69 32.42
C GLY A 166 6.95 -2.58 33.13
N THR A 167 6.63 -1.39 33.61
CA THR A 167 5.36 -1.10 34.29
C THR A 167 4.57 -0.11 33.45
N HIS A 168 3.54 -0.60 32.76
CA HIS A 168 2.77 0.18 31.77
C HIS A 168 1.29 -0.14 31.84
N ARG A 169 0.45 0.78 31.38
CA ARG A 169 -0.94 0.43 31.05
C ARG A 169 -0.95 -0.56 29.90
N VAL A 170 -1.86 -1.54 29.92
CA VAL A 170 -1.92 -2.57 28.87
C VAL A 170 -2.14 -1.95 27.49
N ALA A 171 -3.00 -0.93 27.38
CA ALA A 171 -3.27 -0.23 26.12
C ALA A 171 -2.00 0.46 25.56
N GLU A 172 -1.22 1.08 26.43
CA GLU A 172 0.03 1.78 26.09
C GLU A 172 1.09 0.77 25.61
N ALA A 173 1.29 -0.32 26.34
CA ALA A 173 2.19 -1.39 25.93
C ALA A 173 1.84 -1.99 24.56
N LEU A 174 0.55 -2.20 24.29
CA LEU A 174 0.09 -2.65 22.98
C LEU A 174 0.34 -1.61 21.88
N ARG A 175 0.17 -0.32 22.17
CA ARG A 175 0.46 0.78 21.22
C ARG A 175 1.95 0.90 20.90
N HIS A 176 2.81 0.78 21.91
CA HIS A 176 4.26 0.71 21.73
C HIS A 176 4.64 -0.41 20.76
N LEU A 177 4.15 -1.64 20.99
CA LEU A 177 4.38 -2.76 20.07
C LEU A 177 3.81 -2.50 18.67
N TYR A 178 2.57 -2.00 18.57
CA TYR A 178 1.90 -1.75 17.30
C TYR A 178 2.68 -0.77 16.40
N VAL A 179 3.33 0.23 17.00
CA VAL A 179 4.13 1.22 16.28
C VAL A 179 5.57 0.76 16.05
N LEU A 180 6.21 0.17 17.05
CA LEU A 180 7.64 -0.11 17.00
C LEU A 180 7.97 -1.40 16.24
N LEU A 181 7.09 -2.40 16.21
CA LEU A 181 7.34 -3.64 15.45
C LEU A 181 7.51 -3.36 13.94
N PRO A 182 6.63 -2.59 13.26
CA PRO A 182 6.87 -2.23 11.85
C PRO A 182 8.08 -1.30 11.66
N ALA A 183 8.37 -0.41 12.62
CA ALA A 183 9.53 0.46 12.55
C ALA A 183 10.86 -0.32 12.66
N LEU A 184 10.89 -1.42 13.40
CA LEU A 184 12.04 -2.33 13.49
C LEU A 184 12.20 -3.22 12.28
N ASP A 185 11.07 -3.70 11.74
CA ASP A 185 11.03 -4.55 10.55
C ASP A 185 11.53 -3.79 9.31
N GLY A 186 11.14 -2.52 9.18
CA GLY A 186 11.61 -1.60 8.14
C GLY A 186 11.15 -1.96 6.72
N ASP A 187 10.18 -2.86 6.59
CA ASP A 187 9.40 -3.18 5.39
C ASP A 187 7.92 -3.28 5.78
N LYS A 188 7.01 -2.60 5.06
CA LYS A 188 5.59 -2.94 5.05
C LYS A 188 5.24 -3.57 3.70
N HIS A 189 4.34 -4.54 3.71
CA HIS A 189 3.95 -5.31 2.53
C HIS A 189 2.66 -4.79 1.87
N TYR A 190 2.22 -3.59 2.26
CA TYR A 190 1.04 -2.90 1.73
C TYR A 190 1.33 -1.41 1.60
N TRP A 191 0.60 -0.74 0.70
CA TRP A 191 0.81 0.67 0.41
C TRP A 191 0.58 1.56 1.65
N VAL A 192 1.60 2.36 2.00
CA VAL A 192 1.57 3.34 3.09
C VAL A 192 1.09 4.71 2.58
N GLY A 193 -0.09 5.14 3.04
CA GLY A 193 -0.70 6.45 2.75
C GLY A 193 -0.84 7.36 3.97
N GLN A 194 -1.52 8.50 3.82
CA GLN A 194 -1.84 9.41 4.93
C GLN A 194 -2.69 8.75 6.02
N ASP A 195 -3.53 7.79 5.67
CA ASP A 195 -4.29 6.99 6.63
C ASP A 195 -3.37 6.21 7.59
N GLU A 196 -2.20 5.80 7.10
CA GLU A 196 -1.17 5.14 7.91
C GLU A 196 -0.43 6.13 8.83
N ALA A 197 -0.27 7.39 8.40
CA ALA A 197 0.21 8.48 9.25
C ALA A 197 -0.79 8.80 10.37
N ASP A 198 -2.08 8.91 10.06
CA ASP A 198 -3.11 9.14 11.08
C ASP A 198 -3.25 7.94 12.03
N LYS A 199 -2.98 6.72 11.57
CA LYS A 199 -2.86 5.55 12.45
C LYS A 199 -1.63 5.64 13.35
N LEU A 200 -0.48 6.06 12.81
CA LEU A 200 0.74 6.30 13.59
C LEU A 200 0.50 7.37 14.65
N LEU A 201 -0.07 8.52 14.30
CA LEU A 201 -0.34 9.61 15.22
C LEU A 201 -1.30 9.18 16.34
N ARG A 202 -2.39 8.48 16.00
CA ARG A 202 -3.34 7.97 17.01
C ARG A 202 -2.73 6.92 17.94
N ALA A 203 -1.87 6.05 17.43
CA ALA A 203 -1.20 5.04 18.25
C ALA A 203 0.00 5.61 19.02
N GLY A 204 0.63 6.65 18.48
CA GLY A 204 1.73 7.42 19.05
C GLY A 204 1.27 8.49 20.05
N ASP A 205 -0.02 8.75 20.15
CA ASP A 205 -0.59 9.76 21.03
C ASP A 205 -0.15 9.54 22.48
N GLY A 206 0.31 10.61 23.12
CA GLY A 206 0.83 10.63 24.48
C GLY A 206 2.30 10.22 24.65
N TRP A 207 3.00 9.71 23.63
CA TRP A 207 4.41 9.28 23.78
C TRP A 207 5.34 9.56 22.59
N LEU A 208 4.83 9.46 21.35
CA LEU A 208 5.68 9.54 20.16
C LEU A 208 6.27 10.94 19.95
N ALA A 209 5.53 11.99 20.31
CA ALA A 209 6.01 13.37 20.20
C ALA A 209 7.25 13.60 21.08
N ALA A 210 7.23 13.12 22.32
CA ALA A 210 8.33 13.24 23.27
C ALA A 210 9.46 12.21 23.04
N HIS A 211 9.29 11.23 22.14
CA HIS A 211 10.27 10.16 21.95
C HIS A 211 11.54 10.71 21.27
N PRO A 212 12.76 10.44 21.81
CA PRO A 212 14.01 10.97 21.24
C PRO A 212 14.24 10.50 19.80
N GLU A 213 13.84 9.26 19.51
CA GLU A 213 13.91 8.66 18.17
C GLU A 213 12.65 8.87 17.32
N ARG A 214 11.79 9.86 17.62
CA ARG A 214 10.53 10.12 16.88
C ARG A 214 10.74 10.20 15.36
N THR A 215 11.82 10.85 14.94
CA THR A 215 12.19 10.96 13.51
C THR A 215 12.53 9.59 12.92
N LEU A 216 13.28 8.76 13.63
CA LEU A 216 13.63 7.41 13.19
C LEU A 216 12.38 6.51 13.11
N ILE A 217 11.53 6.55 14.13
CA ILE A 217 10.28 5.78 14.21
C ILE A 217 9.36 6.17 13.06
N THR A 218 9.06 7.47 12.91
CA THR A 218 8.17 7.97 11.86
C THR A 218 8.71 7.65 10.46
N ASN A 219 10.01 7.82 10.24
CA ASN A 219 10.65 7.45 8.98
C ASN A 219 10.48 5.97 8.66
N ARG A 220 10.80 5.07 9.60
CA ARG A 220 10.75 3.64 9.33
C ARG A 220 9.32 3.09 9.26
N TYR A 221 8.43 3.60 10.10
CA TYR A 221 7.02 3.21 10.10
C TYR A 221 6.29 3.59 8.81
N LEU A 222 6.70 4.71 8.19
CA LEU A 222 6.09 5.24 6.97
C LEU A 222 6.93 4.98 5.71
N GLU A 223 7.81 3.97 5.72
CA GLU A 223 8.66 3.59 4.58
C GLU A 223 9.48 4.76 4.01
N ARG A 224 9.90 5.71 4.84
CA ARG A 224 10.71 6.90 4.49
C ARG A 224 10.07 7.79 3.43
N ARG A 225 8.76 7.72 3.25
CA ARG A 225 8.02 8.55 2.29
C ARG A 225 7.98 10.00 2.78
N ARG A 226 8.95 10.81 2.32
CA ARG A 226 9.19 12.19 2.77
C ARG A 226 7.92 13.01 2.99
N PRO A 227 6.93 13.07 2.08
CA PRO A 227 5.73 13.89 2.30
C PRO A 227 4.88 13.43 3.50
N VAL A 228 4.77 12.12 3.72
CA VAL A 228 3.97 11.52 4.79
C VAL A 228 4.71 11.60 6.13
N VAL A 229 6.03 11.42 6.09
CA VAL A 229 6.92 11.62 7.25
C VAL A 229 6.91 13.08 7.68
N THR A 230 7.06 14.03 6.76
CA THR A 230 7.04 15.47 7.07
C THR A 230 5.71 15.89 7.67
N TYR A 231 4.57 15.40 7.15
CA TYR A 231 3.25 15.62 7.74
C TYR A 231 3.13 15.06 9.16
N ALA A 232 3.56 13.82 9.40
CA ALA A 232 3.51 13.23 10.73
C ALA A 232 4.42 13.99 11.71
N LEU A 233 5.63 14.40 11.28
CA LEU A 233 6.54 15.17 12.12
C LEU A 233 6.04 16.59 12.38
N SER A 234 5.38 17.26 11.44
CA SER A 234 4.81 18.59 11.69
C SER A 234 3.68 18.52 12.73
N ARG A 235 2.81 17.51 12.65
CA ARG A 235 1.73 17.30 13.64
C ARG A 235 2.26 16.93 15.02
N LEU A 236 3.37 16.19 15.10
CA LEU A 236 4.06 15.91 16.38
C LEU A 236 4.79 17.15 16.92
N ALA A 237 5.23 18.08 16.05
CA ALA A 237 5.84 19.34 16.47
C ALA A 237 4.79 20.37 16.94
N GLU A 238 3.59 20.38 16.35
CA GLU A 238 2.45 21.21 16.80
C GLU A 238 2.03 20.90 18.24
N SER A 239 2.28 19.67 18.73
CA SER A 239 2.02 19.30 20.13
C SER A 239 3.11 19.73 21.12
N ASP A 240 4.28 20.18 20.65
CA ASP A 240 5.43 20.53 21.49
C ASP A 240 5.54 22.04 21.81
N ASP A 241 4.79 22.96 21.16
CA ASP A 241 4.97 24.41 21.40
C ASP A 241 3.81 25.31 20.89
N VAL A 242 2.74 25.56 21.68
CA VAL A 242 1.93 26.83 21.65
C VAL A 242 1.15 27.04 22.98
N PRO A 243 1.19 28.22 23.62
CA PRO A 243 0.24 28.62 24.66
C PRO A 243 -1.19 28.73 24.11
N ALA A 244 -2.20 28.52 24.97
CA ALA A 244 -3.57 28.92 24.67
C ALA A 244 -3.57 30.41 24.26
N ASP A 245 -4.30 30.73 23.19
CA ASP A 245 -4.44 32.08 22.60
C ASP A 245 -3.46 32.39 21.45
N ALA A 246 -3.53 31.58 20.39
CA ALA A 246 -3.26 32.07 19.04
C ALA A 246 -4.41 31.63 18.14
N GLU A 247 -5.23 32.59 17.73
CA GLU A 247 -6.33 32.39 16.79
C GLU A 247 -5.83 31.60 15.58
N ALA A 248 -6.58 30.55 15.23
CA ALA A 248 -6.35 29.74 14.07
C ALA A 248 -6.29 30.62 12.82
N VAL A 249 -5.08 30.94 12.37
CA VAL A 249 -4.87 31.37 11.00
C VAL A 249 -5.08 30.14 10.15
N VAL A 250 -6.32 30.00 9.69
CA VAL A 250 -6.69 29.12 8.59
C VAL A 250 -5.93 29.63 7.36
N THR A 251 -4.69 29.18 7.18
CA THR A 251 -4.08 29.14 5.85
C THR A 251 -4.56 27.86 5.17
N GLU A 252 -5.69 27.96 4.48
CA GLU A 252 -5.96 27.03 3.39
C GLU A 252 -4.80 27.11 2.38
N LEU A 253 -4.16 25.96 2.09
CA LEU A 253 -3.69 25.45 0.78
C LEU A 253 -2.38 24.62 0.90
N PRO A 254 -2.12 23.61 0.04
CA PRO A 254 -2.92 23.06 -1.07
C PRO A 254 -3.30 21.57 -0.90
N ASP A 255 -4.16 21.09 -1.82
CA ASP A 255 -4.66 19.72 -1.97
C ASP A 255 -3.63 18.60 -1.76
N LYS A 256 -4.13 17.44 -1.31
CA LYS A 256 -3.48 16.12 -1.45
C LYS A 256 -2.57 16.09 -2.69
N PRO A 257 -1.30 15.66 -2.62
CA PRO A 257 -0.65 15.19 -3.84
C PRO A 257 -1.48 14.00 -4.34
N GLU A 258 -2.21 14.21 -5.42
CA GLU A 258 -3.03 13.18 -6.06
C GLU A 258 -2.17 11.93 -6.28
N SER A 259 -2.71 10.73 -6.03
CA SER A 259 -1.99 9.49 -6.35
C SER A 259 -1.61 9.48 -7.84
N LEU A 260 -0.53 8.80 -8.26
CA LEU A 260 -0.18 8.76 -9.69
C LEU A 260 -1.33 8.23 -10.55
N ALA A 261 -2.12 7.29 -10.02
CA ALA A 261 -3.35 6.82 -10.67
C ALA A 261 -4.44 7.91 -10.74
N SER A 262 -4.59 8.73 -9.70
CA SER A 262 -5.49 9.89 -9.70
C SER A 262 -5.02 10.96 -10.70
N GLN A 263 -3.72 11.26 -10.75
CA GLN A 263 -3.12 12.19 -11.71
C GLN A 263 -3.31 11.67 -13.15
N ARG A 264 -3.15 10.36 -13.38
CA ARG A 264 -3.47 9.73 -14.67
C ARG A 264 -4.93 9.94 -15.04
N HIS A 265 -5.87 9.62 -14.15
CA HIS A 265 -7.28 9.88 -14.39
C HIS A 265 -7.53 11.36 -14.68
N GLY A 266 -6.96 12.27 -13.89
CA GLY A 266 -7.09 13.72 -14.08
C GLY A 266 -6.61 14.18 -15.46
N SER A 267 -5.40 13.78 -15.86
CA SER A 267 -4.83 14.08 -17.17
C SER A 267 -5.64 13.49 -18.33
N VAL A 268 -6.13 12.26 -18.20
CA VAL A 268 -7.02 11.63 -19.18
C VAL A 268 -8.34 12.39 -19.29
N LEU A 269 -8.99 12.72 -18.17
CA LEU A 269 -10.23 13.50 -18.18
C LEU A 269 -10.02 14.89 -18.81
N ALA A 270 -8.93 15.57 -18.48
CA ALA A 270 -8.60 16.87 -19.06
C ALA A 270 -8.40 16.78 -20.57
N ALA A 271 -7.69 15.76 -21.05
CA ALA A 271 -7.47 15.53 -22.48
C ALA A 271 -8.76 15.18 -23.23
N LEU A 272 -9.62 14.33 -22.66
CA LEU A 272 -10.93 13.99 -23.23
C LEU A 272 -11.84 15.22 -23.33
N ARG A 273 -11.87 16.07 -22.30
CA ARG A 273 -12.62 17.33 -22.30
C ARG A 273 -12.09 18.31 -23.33
N ALA A 274 -10.77 18.46 -23.44
CA ALA A 274 -10.14 19.32 -24.45
C ALA A 274 -10.44 18.84 -25.88
N ALA A 275 -10.56 17.53 -26.07
CA ALA A 275 -10.98 16.94 -27.35
C ALA A 275 -12.50 17.08 -27.62
N GLY A 276 -13.29 17.56 -26.66
CA GLY A 276 -14.76 17.64 -26.77
C GLY A 276 -15.43 16.28 -26.94
N ALA A 277 -14.83 15.20 -26.43
CA ALA A 277 -15.34 13.85 -26.59
C ALA A 277 -16.63 13.64 -25.77
N ARG A 278 -17.63 12.99 -26.36
CA ARG A 278 -18.88 12.61 -25.69
C ARG A 278 -19.06 11.10 -25.63
N ARG A 279 -18.66 10.39 -26.68
CA ARG A 279 -18.67 8.93 -26.79
C ARG A 279 -17.24 8.41 -26.59
N VAL A 280 -16.98 7.72 -25.49
CA VAL A 280 -15.62 7.33 -25.07
C VAL A 280 -15.48 5.83 -24.92
N LEU A 281 -14.40 5.28 -25.47
CA LEU A 281 -13.95 3.91 -25.23
C LEU A 281 -12.86 3.87 -24.16
N ASP A 282 -12.99 2.99 -23.18
CA ASP A 282 -11.93 2.61 -22.24
C ASP A 282 -11.45 1.20 -22.62
N LEU A 283 -10.34 1.13 -23.33
CA LEU A 283 -9.79 -0.08 -23.95
C LEU A 283 -8.72 -0.66 -23.01
N GLY A 284 -9.03 -1.77 -22.35
CA GLY A 284 -8.27 -2.29 -21.21
C GLY A 284 -8.81 -1.74 -19.88
N CYS A 285 -10.13 -1.71 -19.71
CA CYS A 285 -10.78 -1.01 -18.60
C CYS A 285 -10.58 -1.68 -17.22
N GLY A 286 -10.09 -2.92 -17.20
CA GLY A 286 -9.85 -3.72 -16.02
C GLY A 286 -11.07 -3.79 -15.12
N SER A 287 -10.87 -3.47 -13.83
CA SER A 287 -11.95 -3.47 -12.84
C SER A 287 -12.79 -2.17 -12.80
N GLY A 288 -12.72 -1.36 -13.85
CA GLY A 288 -13.57 -0.17 -14.06
C GLY A 288 -13.15 1.08 -13.29
N ALA A 289 -11.86 1.24 -12.98
CA ALA A 289 -11.37 2.38 -12.21
C ALA A 289 -11.58 3.72 -12.93
N LEU A 290 -11.19 3.81 -14.21
CA LEU A 290 -11.41 4.99 -15.05
C LEU A 290 -12.89 5.16 -15.41
N LEU A 291 -13.58 4.08 -15.77
CA LEU A 291 -15.03 4.08 -16.02
C LEU A 291 -15.85 4.76 -14.91
N ARG A 292 -15.51 4.52 -13.65
CA ARG A 292 -16.17 5.16 -12.50
C ARG A 292 -15.95 6.68 -12.47
N VAL A 293 -14.79 7.15 -12.90
CA VAL A 293 -14.48 8.58 -12.96
C VAL A 293 -15.20 9.22 -14.15
N LEU A 294 -15.16 8.59 -15.33
CA LEU A 294 -15.89 9.03 -16.52
C LEU A 294 -17.40 9.09 -16.26
N GLY A 295 -17.96 8.06 -15.59
CA GLY A 295 -19.39 7.96 -15.27
C GLY A 295 -19.91 9.06 -14.32
N LYS A 296 -19.04 9.82 -13.65
CA LYS A 296 -19.43 10.99 -12.85
C LYS A 296 -19.60 12.26 -13.68
N ASP A 297 -18.89 12.37 -14.79
CA ASP A 297 -18.96 13.53 -15.67
C ASP A 297 -20.16 13.38 -16.62
N ARG A 298 -21.05 14.37 -16.65
CA ARG A 298 -22.27 14.34 -17.49
C ARG A 298 -22.01 14.65 -18.96
N SER A 299 -20.83 15.18 -19.31
CA SER A 299 -20.47 15.47 -20.70
C SER A 299 -20.23 14.22 -21.55
N PHE A 300 -19.83 13.10 -20.92
CA PHE A 300 -19.69 11.81 -21.58
C PHE A 300 -21.05 11.11 -21.70
N THR A 301 -21.67 11.14 -22.87
CA THR A 301 -23.02 10.62 -23.08
C THR A 301 -23.07 9.10 -23.23
N GLU A 302 -21.98 8.49 -23.69
CA GLU A 302 -21.87 7.04 -23.88
C GLU A 302 -20.44 6.58 -23.56
N ILE A 303 -20.31 5.57 -22.71
CA ILE A 303 -19.01 5.06 -22.27
C ILE A 303 -19.02 3.54 -22.44
N VAL A 304 -18.02 2.99 -23.13
CA VAL A 304 -17.84 1.53 -23.25
C VAL A 304 -16.51 1.11 -22.68
N GLY A 305 -16.54 0.23 -21.69
CA GLY A 305 -15.36 -0.46 -21.17
C GLY A 305 -15.13 -1.78 -21.89
N VAL A 306 -13.93 -1.99 -22.42
CA VAL A 306 -13.53 -3.23 -23.09
C VAL A 306 -12.37 -3.86 -22.32
N ASP A 307 -12.46 -5.14 -21.98
CA ASP A 307 -11.35 -5.88 -21.39
C ASP A 307 -11.34 -7.35 -21.86
N VAL A 308 -10.17 -7.98 -21.88
CA VAL A 308 -10.04 -9.41 -22.24
C VAL A 308 -10.47 -10.31 -21.06
N SER A 309 -10.32 -9.82 -19.83
CA SER A 309 -10.57 -10.55 -18.60
C SER A 309 -12.05 -10.49 -18.20
N ALA A 310 -12.76 -11.60 -18.40
CA ALA A 310 -14.13 -11.77 -17.91
C ALA A 310 -14.24 -11.48 -16.39
N HIS A 311 -13.24 -11.90 -15.62
CA HIS A 311 -13.21 -11.65 -14.18
C HIS A 311 -13.12 -10.16 -13.82
N ALA A 312 -12.31 -9.39 -14.57
CA ALA A 312 -12.20 -7.96 -14.35
C ALA A 312 -13.52 -7.24 -14.67
N LEU A 313 -14.20 -7.68 -15.74
CA LEU A 313 -15.52 -7.19 -16.13
C LEU A 313 -16.60 -7.51 -15.08
N ASP A 314 -16.60 -8.70 -14.48
CA ASP A 314 -17.52 -9.04 -13.37
C ASP A 314 -17.35 -8.08 -12.17
N ILE A 315 -16.11 -7.67 -11.88
CA ILE A 315 -15.82 -6.69 -10.82
C ILE A 315 -16.29 -5.30 -11.24
N ALA A 316 -16.02 -4.90 -12.48
CA ALA A 316 -16.44 -3.60 -13.02
C ALA A 316 -17.98 -3.48 -13.00
N GLU A 317 -18.70 -4.51 -13.43
CA GLU A 317 -20.17 -4.55 -13.41
C GLU A 317 -20.71 -4.36 -12.00
N LYS A 318 -20.14 -5.06 -11.00
CA LYS A 318 -20.53 -4.90 -9.59
C LYS A 318 -20.27 -3.49 -9.05
N ARG A 319 -19.24 -2.79 -9.53
CA ARG A 319 -18.89 -1.43 -9.10
C ARG A 319 -19.70 -0.36 -9.80
N LEU A 320 -20.23 -0.65 -10.98
CA LEU A 320 -20.90 0.29 -11.87
C LEU A 320 -22.43 0.07 -11.93
N LYS A 321 -23.00 -0.71 -11.01
CA LYS A 321 -24.42 -1.10 -11.00
C LYS A 321 -25.41 0.05 -11.17
N ASP A 322 -25.07 1.25 -10.70
CA ASP A 322 -25.95 2.44 -10.76
C ASP A 322 -25.69 3.33 -12.00
N SER A 323 -24.81 2.92 -12.92
CA SER A 323 -24.39 3.74 -14.06
C SER A 323 -25.06 3.30 -15.36
N SER A 324 -26.15 3.96 -15.74
CA SER A 324 -26.90 3.68 -16.98
C SER A 324 -26.17 4.04 -18.28
N ARG A 325 -25.07 4.82 -18.21
CA ARG A 325 -24.31 5.31 -19.37
C ARG A 325 -23.07 4.48 -19.71
N VAL A 326 -22.74 3.49 -18.86
CA VAL A 326 -21.55 2.67 -19.03
C VAL A 326 -21.97 1.26 -19.43
N THR A 327 -21.47 0.77 -20.56
CA THR A 327 -21.60 -0.62 -20.97
C THR A 327 -20.25 -1.32 -20.95
N LEU A 328 -20.25 -2.64 -20.75
CA LEU A 328 -19.05 -3.46 -20.66
C LEU A 328 -19.06 -4.50 -21.78
N ARG A 329 -17.90 -4.75 -22.38
CA ARG A 329 -17.73 -5.73 -23.45
C ARG A 329 -16.44 -6.53 -23.26
N GLN A 330 -16.55 -7.84 -23.37
CA GLN A 330 -15.37 -8.70 -23.39
C GLN A 330 -14.77 -8.77 -24.80
N SER A 331 -13.53 -8.32 -24.97
CA SER A 331 -12.78 -8.44 -26.21
C SER A 331 -11.28 -8.24 -25.95
N ALA A 332 -10.41 -8.86 -26.74
CA ALA A 332 -8.98 -8.55 -26.69
C ALA A 332 -8.67 -7.42 -27.69
N LEU A 333 -7.81 -6.49 -27.29
CA LEU A 333 -7.45 -5.31 -28.10
C LEU A 333 -6.62 -5.65 -29.35
N THR A 334 -6.26 -6.92 -29.53
CA THR A 334 -5.62 -7.45 -30.75
C THR A 334 -6.63 -7.95 -31.79
N TYR A 335 -7.93 -7.98 -31.46
CA TYR A 335 -9.00 -8.30 -32.41
C TYR A 335 -9.65 -7.03 -32.93
N ALA A 336 -9.72 -6.91 -34.25
CA ALA A 336 -10.45 -5.83 -34.91
C ALA A 336 -11.96 -6.01 -34.68
N ASP A 337 -12.57 -5.02 -34.04
CA ASP A 337 -13.98 -5.03 -33.70
C ASP A 337 -14.70 -3.82 -34.33
N PRO A 338 -15.36 -4.00 -35.48
CA PRO A 338 -16.03 -2.90 -36.18
C PRO A 338 -17.12 -2.20 -35.35
N ALA A 339 -17.63 -2.86 -34.31
CA ALA A 339 -18.63 -2.25 -33.41
C ALA A 339 -18.04 -1.13 -32.52
N LEU A 340 -16.71 -1.01 -32.45
CA LEU A 340 -16.01 0.05 -31.74
C LEU A 340 -15.74 1.29 -32.62
N ALA A 341 -16.20 1.30 -33.87
CA ALA A 341 -16.07 2.47 -34.75
C ALA A 341 -17.07 3.59 -34.39
N GLY A 342 -16.71 4.83 -34.73
CA GLY A 342 -17.59 6.00 -34.58
C GLY A 342 -17.64 6.61 -33.17
N TYR A 343 -16.70 6.25 -32.30
CA TYR A 343 -16.49 6.90 -31.00
C TYR A 343 -15.59 8.13 -31.16
N ASP A 344 -15.81 9.14 -30.31
CA ASP A 344 -15.05 10.38 -30.38
C ASP A 344 -13.61 10.18 -29.88
N ALA A 345 -13.46 9.37 -28.83
CA ALA A 345 -12.17 9.09 -28.23
C ALA A 345 -12.03 7.65 -27.73
N ALA A 346 -10.80 7.13 -27.73
CA ALA A 346 -10.42 5.91 -27.03
C ALA A 346 -9.27 6.15 -26.06
N VAL A 347 -9.27 5.43 -24.94
CA VAL A 347 -8.22 5.49 -23.91
C VAL A 347 -7.62 4.11 -23.74
N LEU A 348 -6.29 4.03 -23.81
CA LEU A 348 -5.47 2.88 -23.46
C LEU A 348 -4.59 3.29 -22.28
N MET A 349 -5.12 3.24 -21.06
CA MET A 349 -4.43 3.73 -19.88
C MET A 349 -3.71 2.59 -19.16
N GLU A 350 -2.38 2.55 -19.28
CA GLU A 350 -1.52 1.49 -18.74
C GLU A 350 -1.90 0.12 -19.32
N VAL A 351 -1.81 -0.01 -20.64
CA VAL A 351 -2.32 -1.16 -21.40
C VAL A 351 -1.29 -1.74 -22.36
N VAL A 352 -0.58 -0.87 -23.08
CA VAL A 352 0.34 -1.30 -24.14
C VAL A 352 1.48 -2.16 -23.59
N GLU A 353 1.94 -1.87 -22.37
CA GLU A 353 2.97 -2.61 -21.65
C GLU A 353 2.55 -4.03 -21.25
N HIS A 354 1.25 -4.37 -21.29
CA HIS A 354 0.74 -5.71 -21.00
C HIS A 354 0.56 -6.55 -22.28
N VAL A 355 0.75 -5.96 -23.45
CA VAL A 355 0.64 -6.63 -24.75
C VAL A 355 2.02 -7.10 -25.19
N ASP A 356 2.13 -8.33 -25.67
CA ASP A 356 3.41 -8.81 -26.24
C ASP A 356 3.81 -7.92 -27.43
N GLU A 357 5.08 -7.50 -27.51
CA GLU A 357 5.53 -6.51 -28.51
C GLU A 357 5.19 -6.93 -29.96
N GLU A 358 5.27 -8.22 -30.27
CA GLU A 358 4.91 -8.81 -31.56
C GLU A 358 3.43 -8.61 -31.95
N ARG A 359 2.56 -8.32 -30.96
CA ARG A 359 1.12 -8.09 -31.15
C ARG A 359 0.75 -6.61 -31.21
N LEU A 360 1.68 -5.70 -30.95
CA LEU A 360 1.43 -4.26 -31.07
C LEU A 360 0.95 -3.83 -32.46
N PRO A 361 1.42 -4.41 -33.59
CA PRO A 361 0.85 -4.12 -34.91
C PRO A 361 -0.64 -4.49 -35.04
N ALA A 362 -1.08 -5.55 -34.37
CA ALA A 362 -2.49 -5.96 -34.34
C ALA A 362 -3.33 -4.99 -33.50
N LEU A 363 -2.81 -4.57 -32.34
CA LEU A 363 -3.43 -3.50 -31.53
C LEU A 363 -3.52 -2.19 -32.31
N GLU A 364 -2.43 -1.81 -33.00
CA GLU A 364 -2.41 -0.63 -33.86
C GLU A 364 -3.51 -0.71 -34.92
N HIS A 365 -3.64 -1.85 -35.59
CA HIS A 365 -4.67 -2.03 -36.60
C HIS A 365 -6.09 -1.96 -36.02
N ALA A 366 -6.34 -2.65 -34.90
CA ALA A 366 -7.65 -2.68 -34.26
C ALA A 366 -8.09 -1.29 -33.77
N VAL A 367 -7.20 -0.56 -33.09
CA VAL A 367 -7.52 0.74 -32.47
C VAL A 367 -7.45 1.88 -33.48
N PHE A 368 -6.32 2.05 -34.17
CA PHE A 368 -6.10 3.22 -35.02
C PHE A 368 -6.59 3.03 -36.45
N GLY A 369 -6.80 1.79 -36.89
CA GLY A 369 -7.29 1.46 -38.23
C GLY A 369 -8.78 1.16 -38.29
N VAL A 370 -9.29 0.29 -37.41
CA VAL A 370 -10.68 -0.20 -37.47
C VAL A 370 -11.61 0.64 -36.59
N ALA A 371 -11.29 0.82 -35.30
CA ALA A 371 -12.08 1.70 -34.44
C ALA A 371 -11.91 3.17 -34.84
N ALA A 372 -10.67 3.56 -35.16
CA ALA A 372 -10.27 4.86 -35.72
C ALA A 372 -10.97 6.09 -35.10
N PRO A 373 -10.99 6.23 -33.76
CA PRO A 373 -11.62 7.37 -33.12
C PRO A 373 -10.84 8.65 -33.42
N ARG A 374 -11.50 9.81 -33.35
CA ARG A 374 -10.84 11.10 -33.63
C ARG A 374 -9.69 11.39 -32.67
N THR A 375 -9.77 10.91 -31.42
CA THR A 375 -8.72 11.06 -30.41
C THR A 375 -8.36 9.72 -29.78
N VAL A 376 -7.07 9.40 -29.66
CA VAL A 376 -6.60 8.25 -28.88
C VAL A 376 -5.65 8.74 -27.79
N LEU A 377 -5.88 8.32 -26.55
CA LEU A 377 -5.00 8.58 -25.42
C LEU A 377 -4.29 7.29 -25.05
N VAL A 378 -2.96 7.28 -25.04
CA VAL A 378 -2.17 6.11 -24.61
C VAL A 378 -1.30 6.54 -23.44
N THR A 379 -1.45 5.89 -22.28
CA THR A 379 -0.49 6.02 -21.18
C THR A 379 0.31 4.75 -21.00
N THR A 380 1.57 4.91 -20.62
CA THR A 380 2.44 3.80 -20.26
C THR A 380 3.51 4.27 -19.26
N PRO A 381 4.07 3.37 -18.43
CA PRO A 381 5.23 3.65 -17.60
C PRO A 381 6.43 4.22 -18.36
N ASN A 382 7.25 5.00 -17.66
CA ASN A 382 8.56 5.45 -18.14
C ASN A 382 9.68 4.65 -17.48
N ALA A 383 10.33 3.76 -18.23
CA ALA A 383 11.43 2.96 -17.70
C ALA A 383 12.60 3.79 -17.16
N GLU A 384 12.84 4.99 -17.69
CA GLU A 384 13.92 5.88 -17.22
C GLU A 384 13.68 6.34 -15.77
N TYR A 385 12.42 6.45 -15.37
CA TYR A 385 12.03 6.82 -14.01
C TYR A 385 12.19 5.67 -13.01
N ASN A 386 12.34 4.42 -13.47
CA ASN A 386 12.38 3.24 -12.61
C ASN A 386 13.47 3.30 -11.55
N ARG A 387 14.63 3.85 -11.92
CA ARG A 387 15.78 4.06 -11.03
C ARG A 387 15.49 4.96 -9.82
N LEU A 388 14.42 5.76 -9.90
CA LEU A 388 13.99 6.67 -8.82
C LEU A 388 13.01 5.99 -7.85
N PHE A 389 12.54 4.78 -8.17
CA PHE A 389 11.82 3.94 -7.21
C PHE A 389 12.83 3.17 -6.36
N GLU A 390 12.98 3.55 -5.10
CA GLU A 390 13.99 3.01 -4.15
C GLU A 390 13.87 1.48 -3.91
N PHE A 391 12.80 0.83 -4.36
CA PHE A 391 12.50 -0.60 -4.15
C PHE A 391 12.31 -1.40 -5.43
N LEU A 392 12.61 -0.81 -6.60
CA LEU A 392 12.60 -1.51 -7.88
C LEU A 392 14.04 -1.93 -8.22
N PRO A 393 14.39 -3.24 -8.21
CA PRO A 393 15.74 -3.66 -8.54
C PRO A 393 16.09 -3.23 -9.96
N MET A 394 17.33 -2.79 -10.21
CA MET A 394 17.74 -2.33 -11.55
C MET A 394 17.42 -3.38 -12.62
N GLY A 395 16.70 -2.97 -13.67
CA GLY A 395 16.30 -3.84 -14.78
C GLY A 395 14.95 -4.56 -14.62
N HIS A 396 14.18 -4.28 -13.55
CA HIS A 396 12.84 -4.85 -13.35
C HIS A 396 11.72 -3.86 -13.69
N PHE A 397 10.57 -4.39 -14.10
CA PHE A 397 9.34 -3.63 -14.36
C PHE A 397 8.58 -3.31 -13.07
N ARG A 398 7.87 -2.18 -13.06
CA ARG A 398 7.04 -1.66 -11.97
C ARG A 398 5.90 -2.60 -11.59
N HIS A 399 5.38 -3.36 -12.57
CA HIS A 399 4.43 -4.44 -12.33
C HIS A 399 4.90 -5.73 -13.00
N ALA A 400 4.64 -6.86 -12.35
CA ALA A 400 5.15 -8.18 -12.75
C ALA A 400 4.49 -8.72 -14.03
N ASP A 401 3.38 -8.14 -14.44
CA ASP A 401 2.60 -8.44 -15.63
C ASP A 401 2.94 -7.53 -16.82
N HIS A 402 3.92 -6.62 -16.69
CA HIS A 402 4.48 -5.90 -17.82
C HIS A 402 5.33 -6.84 -18.69
N ARG A 403 5.12 -6.75 -20.00
CA ARG A 403 5.92 -7.41 -21.04
C ARG A 403 7.17 -6.59 -21.36
N PHE A 404 7.05 -5.27 -21.29
CA PHE A 404 8.11 -4.30 -21.49
C PHE A 404 7.81 -3.02 -20.71
N GLU A 405 8.80 -2.16 -20.54
CA GLU A 405 8.60 -0.76 -20.20
C GLU A 405 9.49 0.08 -21.08
N TRP A 406 8.90 1.01 -21.82
CA TRP A 406 9.64 1.86 -22.74
C TRP A 406 10.24 3.08 -22.02
N THR A 407 11.43 3.46 -22.47
CA THR A 407 11.98 4.80 -22.28
C THR A 407 11.14 5.84 -23.04
N ARG A 408 11.37 7.14 -22.78
CA ARG A 408 10.72 8.20 -23.55
C ARG A 408 11.07 8.18 -25.03
N ALA A 409 12.28 7.76 -25.38
CA ALA A 409 12.70 7.65 -26.77
C ALA A 409 11.95 6.53 -27.49
N GLU A 410 11.85 5.36 -26.87
CA GLU A 410 11.14 4.20 -27.45
C GLU A 410 9.64 4.45 -27.57
N PHE A 411 9.00 5.01 -26.54
CA PHE A 411 7.59 5.34 -26.59
C PHE A 411 7.27 6.38 -27.67
N ARG A 412 8.12 7.40 -27.82
CA ARG A 412 7.98 8.41 -28.88
C ARG A 412 8.16 7.78 -30.26
N ALA A 413 9.21 6.99 -30.47
CA ALA A 413 9.45 6.32 -31.75
C ALA A 413 8.28 5.41 -32.17
N TRP A 414 7.73 4.64 -31.23
CA TRP A 414 6.53 3.83 -31.47
C TRP A 414 5.33 4.71 -31.84
N ALA A 415 5.04 5.73 -31.03
CA ALA A 415 3.89 6.61 -31.23
C ALA A 415 3.97 7.43 -32.53
N ASP A 416 5.13 8.02 -32.86
CA ASP A 416 5.37 8.74 -34.11
C ASP A 416 5.20 7.82 -35.33
N GLY A 417 5.64 6.56 -35.21
CA GLY A 417 5.43 5.54 -36.22
C GLY A 417 3.96 5.22 -36.45
N VAL A 418 3.19 5.02 -35.37
CA VAL A 418 1.74 4.80 -35.43
C VAL A 418 1.04 6.01 -36.08
N ALA A 419 1.38 7.22 -35.61
CA ALA A 419 0.84 8.48 -36.10
C ALA A 419 1.03 8.62 -37.62
N THR A 420 2.26 8.40 -38.10
CA THR A 420 2.61 8.44 -39.52
C THR A 420 1.85 7.40 -40.34
N ARG A 421 1.80 6.14 -39.88
CA ARG A 421 1.13 5.05 -40.62
C ARG A 421 -0.39 5.19 -40.66
N ARG A 422 -0.99 5.83 -39.65
CA ARG A 422 -2.44 5.87 -39.45
C ARG A 422 -3.07 7.25 -39.69
N GLY A 423 -2.28 8.27 -39.98
CA GLY A 423 -2.77 9.61 -40.29
C GLY A 423 -3.26 10.39 -39.06
N TYR A 424 -2.54 10.24 -37.94
CA TYR A 424 -2.75 11.03 -36.73
C TYR A 424 -1.57 11.99 -36.54
N ASP A 425 -1.84 13.13 -35.91
CA ASP A 425 -0.81 13.88 -35.19
C ASP A 425 -0.68 13.32 -33.78
N VAL A 426 0.51 13.43 -33.19
CA VAL A 426 0.75 13.02 -31.80
C VAL A 426 1.41 14.14 -31.01
N ARG A 427 0.92 14.37 -29.79
CA ARG A 427 1.54 15.24 -28.80
C ARG A 427 1.77 14.48 -27.50
N TYR A 428 2.84 14.82 -26.78
CA TYR A 428 3.24 14.14 -25.55
C TYR A 428 3.00 15.01 -24.32
N LEU A 429 2.51 14.42 -23.25
CA LEU A 429 2.31 15.06 -21.97
C LEU A 429 2.95 14.25 -20.83
N PRO A 430 3.55 14.91 -19.84
CA PRO A 430 4.00 14.26 -18.61
C PRO A 430 2.82 13.97 -17.68
N ILE A 431 2.90 12.87 -16.92
CA ILE A 431 1.99 12.60 -15.81
C ILE A 431 2.82 12.18 -14.59
N GLY A 432 2.65 12.91 -13.49
CA GLY A 432 3.43 12.70 -12.27
C GLY A 432 4.54 13.73 -12.06
N PRO A 433 5.24 13.66 -10.91
CA PRO A 433 6.39 14.49 -10.64
C PRO A 433 7.51 14.26 -11.67
N GLU A 434 8.01 15.33 -12.28
CA GLU A 434 9.10 15.24 -13.25
C GLU A 434 10.46 15.27 -12.56
N ASP A 435 11.32 14.31 -12.90
CA ASP A 435 12.74 14.33 -12.59
C ASP A 435 13.54 14.95 -13.75
N GLN A 436 14.56 15.73 -13.42
CA GLN A 436 15.35 16.46 -14.41
C GLN A 436 16.03 15.54 -15.42
N ALA A 437 16.44 14.35 -15.00
CA ALA A 437 17.16 13.42 -15.87
C ALA A 437 16.26 12.28 -16.39
N ALA A 438 15.35 11.77 -15.57
CA ALA A 438 14.48 10.65 -15.90
C ALA A 438 13.11 11.05 -16.51
N GLY A 439 12.68 12.30 -16.38
CA GLY A 439 11.36 12.75 -16.84
C GLY A 439 10.22 12.36 -15.88
N PRO A 440 8.96 12.25 -16.33
CA PRO A 440 7.83 11.87 -15.49
C PRO A 440 7.75 10.34 -15.27
N PRO A 441 7.08 9.85 -14.22
CA PRO A 441 6.86 8.43 -14.02
C PRO A 441 5.91 7.85 -15.08
N THR A 442 4.87 8.54 -15.51
CA THR A 442 3.98 8.07 -16.58
C THR A 442 4.10 8.98 -17.79
N GLN A 443 4.09 8.36 -18.97
CA GLN A 443 4.09 9.01 -20.27
C GLN A 443 2.68 9.00 -20.84
N LEU A 444 2.24 10.10 -21.46
CA LEU A 444 0.97 10.17 -22.19
C LEU A 444 1.23 10.64 -23.63
N ALA A 445 0.75 9.88 -24.60
CA ALA A 445 0.61 10.29 -26.00
C ALA A 445 -0.86 10.57 -26.30
N VAL A 446 -1.12 11.74 -26.90
CA VAL A 446 -2.44 12.14 -27.38
C VAL A 446 -2.39 12.19 -28.90
N PHE A 447 -3.09 11.26 -29.53
CA PHE A 447 -3.23 11.18 -30.97
C PHE A 447 -4.50 11.90 -31.40
N THR A 448 -4.43 12.69 -32.46
CA THR A 448 -5.59 13.38 -33.06
C THR A 448 -5.57 13.23 -34.57
N THR A 449 -6.70 12.85 -35.18
CA THR A 449 -6.76 12.73 -36.64
C THR A 449 -6.64 14.10 -37.32
N GLN A 450 -5.99 14.16 -38.47
CA GLN A 450 -5.87 15.40 -39.27
C GLN A 450 -7.12 15.75 -40.08
N LYS A 451 -8.18 14.94 -40.05
CA LYS A 451 -9.38 15.20 -40.84
C LYS A 451 -10.22 16.29 -40.16
N GLU A 452 -10.28 17.46 -40.80
CA GLU A 452 -11.26 18.50 -40.48
C GLU A 452 -12.67 17.91 -40.40
N VAL A 453 -13.37 18.28 -39.34
CA VAL A 453 -14.81 18.05 -39.21
C VAL A 453 -15.46 18.91 -40.29
N ALA A 454 -15.90 18.29 -41.39
CA ALA A 454 -16.90 18.91 -42.24
C ALA A 454 -18.12 19.18 -41.35
N ALA A 455 -18.40 20.48 -41.15
CA ALA A 455 -19.44 21.00 -40.28
C ALA A 455 -20.85 20.54 -40.68
#